data_AF-A0AAV3XQB9-F1
#
_entry.id   AF-A0AAV3XQB9-F1
#
_cell.length_a   1.000
_cell.length_b   1.000
_cell.length_c   1.000
_cell.angle_alpha   90.00
_cell.angle_beta   90.00
_cell.angle_gamma   90.00
#
_symmetry.space_group_name_H-M   'P 1'
#
loop_
_entity.id
_entity.type
_entity.pdbx_description
1 polymer ?
#
loop_
_entity_poly.entity_id
_entity_poly.type
_entity_poly.pdbx_seq_one_letter_code
_entity_poly.pdbx_strand_id
1 'polypeptide(L)' 'MEDLAVSNLVKNHCLAWSINHAGWSQFRQWIEYNACKFNRDAVAVRPHYTSQKCSKCGAIVKKSLSTRTYIC' A
#
# COMPACT_ATOMS: atom_id res chain seq x y z
N MET A 1 -1.17 -5.14 6.98
CA MET A 1 -0.98 -4.71 5.57
C MET A 1 -2.00 -3.62 5.25
N GLU A 2 -1.69 -2.62 4.45
CA GLU A 2 -2.72 -1.66 4.03
C GLU A 2 -3.79 -2.34 3.17
N ASP A 3 -5.05 -2.03 3.43
CA ASP A 3 -6.19 -2.46 2.62
C ASP A 3 -6.25 -1.60 1.35
N LEU A 4 -5.33 -1.88 0.43
CA LEU A 4 -5.14 -1.10 -0.77
C LEU A 4 -6.21 -1.49 -1.81
N ALA A 5 -7.08 -0.55 -2.15
CA ALA A 5 -8.06 -0.73 -3.21
C ALA A 5 -7.39 -0.72 -4.59
N VAL A 6 -6.89 -1.89 -5.04
CA VAL A 6 -6.19 -2.06 -6.33
C VAL A 6 -7.04 -1.54 -7.49
N SER A 7 -8.35 -1.75 -7.44
CA SER A 7 -9.33 -1.24 -8.42
C SER A 7 -9.32 0.29 -8.56
N ASN A 8 -8.99 1.03 -7.49
CA ASN A 8 -8.85 2.49 -7.56
C ASN A 8 -7.50 2.93 -8.11
N LEU A 9 -6.43 2.14 -7.88
CA LEU A 9 -5.09 2.45 -8.37
C LEU A 9 -4.99 2.27 -9.90
N VAL A 10 -5.62 1.21 -10.43
CA VAL A 10 -5.62 0.93 -11.88
C VAL A 10 -6.44 1.92 -12.71
N LYS A 11 -7.20 2.83 -12.07
CA LYS A 11 -7.87 3.94 -12.78
C LYS A 11 -6.87 4.92 -13.38
N ASN A 12 -5.64 4.97 -12.87
CA ASN A 12 -4.57 5.70 -13.54
C ASN A 12 -4.05 4.88 -14.73
N HIS A 13 -4.55 5.16 -15.92
CA HIS A 13 -4.20 4.42 -17.14
C HIS A 13 -2.70 4.38 -17.45
N CYS A 14 -1.93 5.41 -17.07
CA CYS A 14 -0.48 5.43 -17.26
C CYS A 14 0.26 4.42 -16.36
N LEU A 15 -0.32 4.05 -15.22
CA LEU A 15 0.27 3.13 -14.25
C LEU A 15 -0.44 1.78 -14.17
N ALA A 16 -1.60 1.65 -14.80
CA ALA A 16 -2.46 0.46 -14.71
C ALA A 16 -1.72 -0.81 -15.12
N TRP A 17 -0.87 -0.75 -16.15
CA TRP A 17 -0.08 -1.90 -16.59
C TRP A 17 0.89 -2.37 -15.50
N SER A 18 1.72 -1.47 -14.97
CA SER A 18 2.68 -1.77 -13.91
C SER A 18 2.01 -2.21 -12.61
N ILE A 19 0.84 -1.63 -12.27
CA ILE A 19 0.08 -1.99 -11.06
C ILE A 19 -0.50 -3.40 -11.17
N ASN A 20 -1.06 -3.77 -12.33
CA ASN A 20 -1.55 -5.14 -12.55
C ASN A 20 -0.40 -6.15 -12.54
N HIS A 21 0.73 -5.80 -13.17
CA HIS A 21 1.91 -6.66 -13.23
C HIS A 21 2.59 -6.84 -11.86
N ALA A 22 2.37 -5.93 -10.91
CA ALA A 22 2.88 -6.07 -9.54
C ALA A 22 2.15 -7.14 -8.70
N GLY A 23 0.97 -7.62 -9.13
CA GLY A 23 0.30 -8.76 -8.50
C GLY A 23 -0.19 -8.52 -7.06
N TRP A 24 -0.56 -7.29 -6.69
CA TRP A 24 -0.94 -6.91 -5.32
C TRP A 24 -2.01 -7.80 -4.68
N SER A 25 -3.04 -8.20 -5.43
CA SER A 25 -4.10 -9.08 -4.93
C SER A 25 -3.57 -10.47 -4.57
N GLN A 26 -2.71 -11.03 -5.42
CA GLN A 26 -2.09 -12.33 -5.18
C GLN A 26 -1.13 -12.25 -3.98
N PHE A 27 -0.31 -11.19 -3.91
CA PHE A 27 0.59 -10.97 -2.78
C PHE A 27 -0.14 -10.95 -1.42
N ARG A 28 -1.31 -10.30 -1.35
CA ARG A 28 -2.16 -10.32 -0.15
C ARG A 28 -2.62 -11.72 0.21
N GLN A 29 -3.11 -12.50 -0.76
CA GLN A 29 -3.54 -13.89 -0.54
C GLN A 29 -2.39 -14.74 0.04
N TRP A 30 -1.17 -14.57 -0.47
CA TRP A 30 0.00 -15.26 0.07
C TRP A 30 0.31 -14.87 1.52
N ILE A 31 0.16 -13.60 1.89
CA ILE A 31 0.36 -13.16 3.28
C ILE A 31 -0.69 -13.80 4.19
N GLU A 32 -1.97 -13.75 3.81
CA GLU A 32 -3.07 -14.33 4.59
C GLU A 32 -2.89 -15.84 4.74
N TYR A 33 -2.50 -16.52 3.67
CA TYR A 33 -2.17 -17.95 3.69
C TYR A 33 -1.02 -18.27 4.66
N ASN A 34 0.09 -17.54 4.58
CA ASN A 34 1.24 -17.77 5.47
C ASN A 34 0.90 -17.42 6.93
N ALA A 35 0.11 -16.38 7.17
CA ALA A 35 -0.33 -16.01 8.50
C ALA A 35 -1.14 -17.15 9.15
N CYS A 36 -2.09 -17.73 8.42
CA CYS A 36 -2.82 -18.93 8.84
C CYS A 36 -1.86 -20.10 9.11
N LYS A 37 -0.91 -20.35 8.21
CA LYS A 37 0.09 -21.43 8.34
C LYS A 37 0.95 -21.32 9.61
N PHE A 38 1.34 -20.10 9.99
CA PHE A 38 2.20 -19.86 11.15
C PHE A 38 1.43 -19.45 12.42
N ASN A 39 0.10 -19.58 12.41
CA ASN A 39 -0.77 -19.18 13.51
C ASN A 39 -0.50 -17.72 13.95
N ARG A 40 -0.45 -16.83 12.96
CA ARG A 40 -0.21 -15.38 13.07
C ARG A 40 -1.41 -14.65 12.49
N ASP A 41 -1.64 -13.43 12.96
CA ASP A 41 -2.71 -12.58 12.42
C ASP A 41 -2.19 -11.66 11.31
N ALA A 42 -2.82 -11.73 10.14
CA ALA A 42 -2.64 -10.77 9.06
C ALA A 42 -3.82 -9.79 9.05
N VAL A 43 -3.66 -8.63 9.69
CA VAL A 43 -4.69 -7.60 9.75
C VAL A 43 -4.51 -6.58 8.62
N ALA A 44 -5.58 -6.37 7.85
CA ALA A 44 -5.67 -5.29 6.88
C ALA A 44 -6.05 -3.98 7.59
N VAL A 45 -5.27 -2.92 7.39
CA VAL A 45 -5.49 -1.60 8.00
C VAL A 45 -5.89 -0.57 6.95
N ARG A 46 -6.75 0.37 7.31
CA ARG A 46 -7.21 1.41 6.36
C ARG A 46 -6.02 2.23 5.84
N PRO A 47 -5.91 2.50 4.52
CA PRO A 47 -4.74 3.15 3.91
C PRO A 47 -4.67 4.68 4.13
N HIS A 48 -5.35 5.22 5.13
CA HIS A 48 -5.46 6.68 5.29
C HIS A 48 -4.14 7.31 5.72
N TYR A 49 -3.66 8.25 4.90
CA TYR A 49 -2.49 9.11 5.15
C TYR A 49 -1.16 8.41 5.38
N THR A 50 -1.03 7.12 5.06
CA THR A 50 0.19 6.35 5.32
C THR A 50 1.39 6.84 4.50
N SER A 51 1.17 7.32 3.27
CA SER A 51 2.20 7.92 2.41
C SER A 51 2.45 9.42 2.66
N GLN A 52 1.45 10.11 3.21
CA GLN A 52 1.45 11.58 3.36
C GLN A 52 1.89 12.03 4.76
N LYS A 53 1.55 11.26 5.81
CA LYS A 53 1.90 11.59 7.19
C LYS A 53 3.34 11.19 7.48
N CYS A 54 4.15 12.12 7.96
CA CYS A 54 5.49 11.81 8.43
C CYS A 54 5.41 10.99 9.72
N SER A 55 6.12 9.86 9.77
CA SER A 55 6.22 9.03 10.98
C SER A 55 6.99 9.69 12.12
N LYS A 56 7.90 10.63 11.80
CA LYS A 56 8.73 11.34 12.80
C LYS A 56 8.00 12.51 13.44
N CYS A 57 7.48 13.46 12.64
CA CYS A 57 6.86 14.69 13.16
C CYS A 57 5.33 14.71 13.11
N GLY A 58 4.69 13.73 12.47
CA GLY A 58 3.23 13.68 12.33
C GLY A 58 2.63 14.68 11.34
N ALA A 59 3.43 15.54 10.70
CA ALA A 59 2.97 16.48 9.70
C ALA A 59 2.41 15.76 8.46
N ILE A 60 1.31 16.27 7.92
CA ILE A 60 0.70 15.78 6.68
C ILE A 60 1.29 16.58 5.53
N VAL A 61 2.13 15.94 4.74
CA VAL A 61 2.75 16.55 3.57
C VAL A 61 2.18 15.89 2.32
N LYS A 62 1.59 16.70 1.44
CA LYS A 62 1.14 16.21 0.12
C LYS A 62 2.37 15.89 -0.72
N LYS A 63 2.58 14.60 -0.98
CA LYS A 63 3.67 14.10 -1.83
C LYS A 63 3.10 13.70 -3.18
N SER A 64 3.82 14.01 -4.25
CA SER A 64 3.49 13.47 -5.57
C SER A 64 3.93 12.00 -5.65
N LEU A 65 3.43 11.27 -6.65
CA LEU A 65 3.89 9.92 -6.94
C LEU A 65 5.36 9.86 -7.41
N SER A 66 6.01 10.99 -7.71
CA SER A 66 7.44 11.05 -8.07
C SER A 66 8.34 11.31 -6.85
N THR A 67 7.80 11.85 -5.76
CA THR A 67 8.55 12.07 -4.52
C THR A 67 8.89 10.72 -3.87
N ARG A 68 10.17 10.35 -3.85
CA ARG A 68 10.66 9.10 -3.23
C ARG A 68 11.20 9.31 -1.82
N THR A 69 11.80 10.46 -1.56
CA THR A 69 12.43 10.82 -0.30
C THR A 69 11.76 12.07 0.29
N TYR A 70 11.62 12.08 1.62
CA TYR A 70 11.11 13.23 2.38
C TYR A 70 12.04 13.43 3.58
N ILE A 71 12.60 14.63 3.70
CA ILE A 71 13.41 15.03 4.85
C ILE A 71 12.49 15.76 5.82
N CYS A 72 12.45 15.26 7.04
CA CYS A 72 11.58 15.75 8.11
C CYS A 72 12.25 16.88 8.90
#